data_AF-A0A1Z1FF28-F1
#
_entry.id   AF-A0A1Z1FF28-F1
#
_cell.length_a   1.000
_cell.length_b   1.000
_cell.length_c   1.000
_cell.angle_alpha   90.00
_cell.angle_beta   90.00
_cell.angle_gamma   90.00
#
_symmetry.space_group_name_H-M   'P 1'
#
loop_
_entity.id
_entity.type
_entity.pdbx_description
1 polymer ?
#
loop_
_entity_poly.entity_id
_entity_poly.type
_entity_poly.pdbx_seq_one_letter_code
_entity_poly.pdbx_strand_id
1 'polypeptide(L)'
;MRRCWAITGTMIAASGLFLAAACAPTRPAPAPVPAPAPTPAPTTTPAPVTPQHSIANWADVPVTPGTWTYRADGDVSRALFGTTQGGAQFTMACEKGSRQIRLWRAGSPASADQTGMTVATTSATRTVPAAVQTGQMPQLVASLSPGDSLIDAMVFSRGHFAVGVSGLPLLVMPSWGEVARVAQDCR
;
A
#
# COMPACT_ATOMS: atom_id res chain seq x y z
N MET A 1 2.70 47.60 -22.20
CA MET A 1 2.06 47.60 -23.53
C MET A 1 0.61 47.20 -23.35
N ARG A 2 -0.30 48.14 -23.63
CA ARG A 2 -1.76 47.98 -23.54
C ARG A 2 -2.26 47.29 -24.79
N ARG A 3 -3.29 46.44 -24.68
CA ARG A 3 -4.31 46.26 -25.72
C ARG A 3 -5.55 45.58 -25.15
N CYS A 4 -6.54 46.42 -24.83
CA CYS A 4 -7.96 46.12 -24.87
C CYS A 4 -8.34 45.52 -26.24
N TRP A 5 -9.45 44.81 -26.32
CA TRP A 5 -10.46 45.01 -27.36
C TRP A 5 -11.79 44.40 -26.89
N ALA A 6 -12.78 45.26 -26.71
CA ALA A 6 -14.19 44.94 -26.60
C ALA A 6 -14.82 45.23 -27.96
N ILE A 7 -15.70 44.37 -28.47
CA ILE A 7 -16.72 44.80 -29.44
C ILE A 7 -18.06 44.17 -29.11
N THR A 8 -18.97 45.11 -28.88
CA THR A 8 -20.39 45.11 -28.62
C THR A 8 -21.20 44.80 -29.89
N GLY A 9 -22.40 44.24 -29.72
CA GLY A 9 -23.61 44.85 -30.30
C GLY A 9 -24.29 44.14 -31.47
N THR A 10 -25.60 43.91 -31.28
CA THR A 10 -26.71 44.69 -31.89
C THR A 10 -27.82 43.77 -32.41
N MET A 11 -29.01 43.92 -31.81
CA MET A 11 -30.30 43.42 -32.31
C MET A 11 -30.71 44.16 -33.58
N ILE A 12 -31.31 43.46 -34.55
CA ILE A 12 -32.17 44.06 -35.58
C ILE A 12 -33.43 43.20 -35.69
N ALA A 13 -34.58 43.84 -35.43
CA ALA A 13 -35.92 43.37 -35.73
C ALA A 13 -36.41 44.04 -37.02
N ALA A 14 -37.02 43.28 -37.94
CA ALA A 14 -37.91 43.83 -38.98
C ALA A 14 -38.80 42.75 -39.62
N SER A 15 -40.09 42.91 -39.32
CA SER A 15 -41.33 42.59 -40.03
C SER A 15 -41.29 42.09 -41.50
N GLY A 16 -42.15 41.11 -41.80
CA GLY A 16 -42.56 40.75 -43.15
C GLY A 16 -43.77 39.82 -43.18
N LEU A 17 -44.94 40.37 -43.52
CA LEU A 17 -46.25 39.74 -43.67
C LEU A 17 -46.37 39.06 -45.05
N PHE A 18 -46.72 37.77 -45.14
CA PHE A 18 -47.30 37.19 -46.37
C PHE A 18 -48.20 35.98 -46.06
N LEU A 19 -49.45 36.07 -46.53
CA LEU A 19 -50.46 35.01 -46.52
C LEU A 19 -50.18 33.99 -47.63
N ALA A 20 -50.30 32.69 -47.32
CA ALA A 20 -50.65 31.67 -48.31
C ALA A 20 -51.37 30.49 -47.62
N ALA A 21 -52.64 30.34 -47.95
CA ALA A 21 -53.46 29.18 -47.64
C ALA A 21 -52.99 27.99 -48.48
N ALA A 22 -52.70 26.86 -47.84
CA ALA A 22 -52.56 25.57 -48.51
C ALA A 22 -53.12 24.47 -47.61
N CYS A 23 -54.25 23.92 -48.04
CA CYS A 23 -54.89 22.76 -47.44
C CYS A 23 -54.02 21.53 -47.78
N ALA A 24 -53.32 20.98 -46.80
CA ALA A 24 -52.58 19.73 -46.94
C ALA A 24 -53.29 18.61 -46.16
N PRO A 25 -53.48 17.41 -46.75
CA PRO A 25 -54.13 16.30 -46.07
C PRO A 25 -53.22 15.77 -44.95
N THR A 26 -53.77 15.64 -43.75
CA THR A 26 -53.09 15.05 -42.59
C THR A 26 -52.89 13.54 -42.83
N ARG A 27 -51.65 13.14 -43.12
CA ARG A 27 -51.25 11.73 -43.14
C ARG A 27 -51.36 11.16 -41.71
N PRO A 28 -52.05 10.03 -41.48
CA PRO A 28 -52.05 9.37 -40.18
C PRO A 28 -50.61 9.04 -39.76
N ALA A 29 -50.22 9.43 -38.55
CA ALA A 29 -48.92 9.09 -38.01
C ALA A 29 -48.79 7.56 -37.90
N PRO A 30 -47.66 6.96 -38.35
CA PRO A 30 -47.43 5.53 -38.16
C PRO A 30 -47.38 5.21 -36.65
N ALA A 31 -47.97 4.09 -36.27
CA ALA A 31 -48.03 3.65 -34.88
C ALA A 31 -46.61 3.51 -34.27
N PRO A 32 -46.43 3.80 -32.97
CA PRO A 32 -45.14 3.66 -32.30
C PRO A 32 -44.66 2.20 -32.38
N VAL A 33 -43.45 2.00 -32.87
CA VAL A 33 -42.80 0.68 -32.84
C VAL A 33 -42.49 0.32 -31.38
N PRO A 34 -42.79 -0.91 -30.92
CA PRO A 34 -42.44 -1.35 -29.57
C PRO A 34 -40.93 -1.24 -29.32
N ALA A 35 -40.55 -0.65 -28.18
CA ALA A 35 -39.15 -0.53 -27.78
C ALA A 35 -38.52 -1.93 -27.57
N PRO A 36 -37.26 -2.16 -28.00
CA PRO A 36 -36.55 -3.41 -27.75
C PRO A 36 -36.44 -3.69 -26.25
N ALA A 37 -36.60 -4.96 -25.86
CA ALA A 37 -36.42 -5.38 -24.47
C ALA A 37 -34.99 -5.11 -23.99
N PRO A 38 -34.78 -4.70 -22.72
CA PRO A 38 -33.45 -4.42 -22.19
C PRO A 38 -32.59 -5.70 -22.15
N THR A 39 -31.39 -5.61 -22.73
CA THR A 39 -30.39 -6.68 -22.69
C THR A 39 -29.99 -6.97 -21.23
N PRO A 40 -29.94 -8.24 -20.78
CA PRO A 40 -29.47 -8.60 -19.46
C PRO A 40 -28.03 -8.08 -19.22
N ALA A 41 -27.81 -7.41 -18.09
CA ALA A 41 -26.47 -6.96 -17.72
C ALA A 41 -25.53 -8.17 -17.50
N PRO A 42 -24.27 -8.12 -17.97
CA PRO A 42 -23.32 -9.20 -17.76
C PRO A 42 -23.08 -9.40 -16.27
N THR A 43 -23.25 -10.63 -15.79
CA THR A 43 -22.93 -11.03 -14.42
C THR A 43 -21.43 -10.83 -14.20
N THR A 44 -21.06 -9.95 -13.28
CA THR A 44 -19.66 -9.73 -12.91
C THR A 44 -19.11 -11.02 -12.31
N THR A 45 -18.11 -11.61 -12.98
CA THR A 45 -17.37 -12.75 -12.43
C THR A 45 -16.69 -12.28 -11.13
N PRO A 46 -16.87 -12.98 -9.98
CA PRO A 46 -16.20 -12.63 -8.75
C PRO A 46 -14.68 -12.60 -8.94
N ALA A 47 -14.02 -11.54 -8.46
CA ALA A 47 -12.57 -11.44 -8.52
C ALA A 47 -11.91 -12.63 -7.78
N PRO A 48 -10.79 -13.17 -8.30
CA PRO A 48 -10.07 -14.25 -7.62
C PRO A 48 -9.68 -13.83 -6.20
N VAL A 49 -10.04 -14.65 -5.20
CA VAL A 49 -9.62 -14.42 -3.81
C VAL A 49 -8.15 -14.80 -3.70
N THR A 50 -7.26 -13.81 -3.62
CA THR A 50 -5.85 -14.06 -3.29
C THR A 50 -5.77 -14.60 -1.86
N PRO A 51 -5.14 -15.77 -1.62
CA PRO A 51 -5.01 -16.31 -0.27
C PRO A 51 -4.31 -15.30 0.65
N GLN A 52 -4.94 -14.93 1.76
CA GLN A 52 -4.29 -14.13 2.81
C GLN A 52 -3.29 -15.03 3.52
N HIS A 53 -1.99 -14.87 3.23
CA HIS A 53 -0.96 -15.70 3.85
C HIS A 53 -0.87 -15.42 5.36
N SER A 54 -0.90 -16.47 6.18
CA SER A 54 -0.81 -16.34 7.64
C SER A 54 0.63 -16.47 8.10
N ILE A 55 0.94 -15.99 9.31
CA ILE A 55 2.28 -16.19 9.87
C ILE A 55 2.56 -17.66 10.24
N ALA A 56 1.55 -18.52 10.32
CA ALA A 56 1.73 -19.93 10.66
C ALA A 56 2.37 -20.74 9.52
N ASN A 57 2.08 -20.39 8.27
CA ASN A 57 2.59 -21.06 7.07
C ASN A 57 3.67 -20.24 6.34
N TRP A 58 4.35 -19.35 7.05
CA TRP A 58 5.29 -18.39 6.50
C TRP A 58 6.44 -19.02 5.68
N ALA A 59 6.86 -20.24 6.00
CA ALA A 59 7.97 -20.91 5.34
C ALA A 59 7.68 -21.22 3.86
N ASP A 60 6.41 -21.50 3.53
CA ASP A 60 5.96 -21.81 2.16
C ASP A 60 5.57 -20.55 1.37
N VAL A 61 5.58 -19.39 2.02
CA VAL A 61 5.23 -18.11 1.40
C VAL A 61 6.41 -17.61 0.57
N PRO A 62 6.19 -17.19 -0.69
CA PRO A 62 7.22 -16.55 -1.49
C PRO A 62 7.83 -15.33 -0.78
N VAL A 63 9.14 -15.15 -0.93
CA VAL A 63 9.86 -13.97 -0.43
C VAL A 63 9.20 -12.71 -1.00
N THR A 64 8.94 -11.73 -0.12
CA THR A 64 8.39 -10.45 -0.53
C THR A 64 9.35 -9.74 -1.49
N PRO A 65 8.86 -9.09 -2.57
CA PRO A 65 9.72 -8.29 -3.42
C PRO A 65 10.43 -7.19 -2.63
N GLY A 66 11.76 -7.22 -2.65
CA GLY A 66 12.60 -6.24 -1.97
C GLY A 66 14.05 -6.69 -1.89
N THR A 67 14.94 -5.74 -1.61
CA THR A 67 16.36 -6.00 -1.40
C THR A 67 16.80 -5.38 -0.09
N TRP A 68 17.76 -6.04 0.57
CA TRP A 68 18.43 -5.44 1.71
C TRP A 68 19.41 -4.35 1.25
N THR A 69 19.51 -3.30 2.05
CA THR A 69 20.56 -2.30 1.93
C THR A 69 21.04 -1.96 3.33
N TYR A 70 22.32 -2.13 3.58
CA TYR A 70 22.96 -1.70 4.81
C TYR A 70 23.37 -0.23 4.71
N ARG A 71 23.17 0.53 5.80
CA ARG A 71 23.62 1.91 5.96
C ARG A 71 24.12 2.13 7.38
N ALA A 72 25.18 2.91 7.53
CA ALA A 72 25.67 3.31 8.84
C ALA A 72 25.93 4.81 8.84
N ASP A 73 25.34 5.50 9.83
CA ASP A 73 25.37 6.95 9.96
C ASP A 73 25.61 7.28 11.44
N GLY A 74 26.87 7.60 11.79
CA GLY A 74 27.26 7.89 13.17
C GLY A 74 26.92 6.76 14.14
N ASP A 75 26.06 7.05 15.11
CA ASP A 75 25.64 6.12 16.17
C ASP A 75 24.53 5.16 15.77
N VAL A 76 24.17 5.11 14.48
CA VAL A 76 23.10 4.23 14.00
C VAL A 76 23.59 3.40 12.83
N SER A 77 23.45 2.06 12.91
CA SER A 77 23.54 1.17 11.74
C SER A 77 22.18 0.55 11.44
N ARG A 78 21.87 0.38 10.15
CA ARG A 78 20.54 -0.03 9.67
C ARG A 78 20.66 -1.01 8.52
N ALA A 79 19.82 -2.03 8.54
CA ALA A 79 19.50 -2.87 7.42
C ALA A 79 18.07 -2.53 7.00
N LEU A 80 17.91 -2.01 5.78
CA LEU A 80 16.62 -1.62 5.23
C LEU A 80 16.20 -2.63 4.18
N PHE A 81 14.99 -3.17 4.30
CA PHE A 81 14.40 -4.06 3.31
C PHE A 81 13.24 -3.36 2.59
N GLY A 82 13.26 -3.36 1.26
CA GLY A 82 12.16 -2.84 0.46
C GLY A 82 12.52 -2.68 -1.01
N THR A 83 11.65 -1.99 -1.74
CA THR A 83 11.85 -1.69 -3.17
C THR A 83 12.22 -0.22 -3.36
N THR A 84 12.82 0.11 -4.50
CA THR A 84 13.19 1.49 -4.84
C THR A 84 11.97 2.42 -4.96
N GLN A 85 10.82 1.90 -5.38
CA GLN A 85 9.58 2.68 -5.52
C GLN A 85 8.77 2.76 -4.22
N GLY A 86 8.77 1.69 -3.40
CA GLY A 86 7.96 1.58 -2.20
C GLY A 86 8.65 2.04 -0.90
N GLY A 87 9.95 2.30 -0.94
CA GLY A 87 10.74 2.59 0.25
C GLY A 87 10.94 1.37 1.15
N ALA A 88 11.46 1.59 2.36
CA ALA A 88 11.73 0.52 3.32
C ALA A 88 10.43 0.02 3.96
N GLN A 89 10.10 -1.25 3.73
CA GLN A 89 8.96 -1.93 4.34
C GLN A 89 9.30 -2.49 5.72
N PHE A 90 10.56 -2.85 5.93
CA PHE A 90 11.10 -3.24 7.23
C PHE A 90 12.49 -2.63 7.43
N THR A 91 12.84 -2.30 8.67
CA THR A 91 14.20 -1.87 9.02
C THR A 91 14.59 -2.45 10.36
N MET A 92 15.76 -3.07 10.40
CA MET A 92 16.43 -3.40 11.64
C MET A 92 17.54 -2.38 11.86
N ALA A 93 17.54 -1.72 13.02
CA ALA A 93 18.49 -0.68 13.35
C ALA A 93 19.17 -0.97 14.69
N CYS A 94 20.49 -0.80 14.76
CA CYS A 94 21.18 -0.64 16.03
C CYS A 94 21.28 0.86 16.33
N GLU A 95 20.72 1.28 17.45
CA GLU A 95 20.94 2.60 18.03
C GLU A 95 22.01 2.46 19.12
N LYS A 96 23.27 2.80 18.80
CA LYS A 96 24.42 2.56 19.68
C LYS A 96 24.36 3.37 20.98
N GLY A 97 23.87 4.61 20.89
CA GLY A 97 23.74 5.50 22.05
C GLY A 97 22.77 4.96 23.12
N SER A 98 21.67 4.34 22.70
CA SER A 98 20.69 3.71 23.62
C SER A 98 20.96 2.22 23.85
N ARG A 99 21.92 1.64 23.11
CA ARG A 99 22.19 0.20 23.03
C ARG A 99 20.90 -0.60 22.81
N GLN A 100 20.12 -0.22 21.80
CA GLN A 100 18.88 -0.90 21.44
C GLN A 100 18.91 -1.37 20.00
N ILE A 101 18.30 -2.53 19.75
CA ILE A 101 17.89 -2.91 18.41
C ILE A 101 16.43 -2.50 18.22
N ARG A 102 16.18 -1.67 17.20
CA ARG A 102 14.82 -1.26 16.82
C ARG A 102 14.40 -2.01 15.56
N LEU A 103 13.22 -2.60 15.61
CA LEU A 103 12.57 -3.24 14.46
C LEU A 103 11.41 -2.36 14.01
N TRP A 104 11.56 -1.75 12.84
CA TRP A 104 10.57 -0.88 12.23
C TRP A 104 9.81 -1.63 11.16
N ARG A 105 8.48 -1.58 11.22
CA ARG A 105 7.59 -2.15 10.22
C ARG A 105 6.69 -1.06 9.64
N ALA A 106 6.76 -0.84 8.33
CA ALA A 106 5.91 0.14 7.66
C ALA A 106 4.44 -0.30 7.65
N GLY A 107 3.55 0.67 7.88
CA GLY A 107 2.10 0.50 7.90
C GLY A 107 1.48 0.79 9.27
N SER A 108 0.14 0.71 9.31
CA SER A 108 -0.66 0.80 10.54
C SER A 108 -1.27 -0.56 10.86
N PRO A 109 -1.40 -0.94 12.13
CA PRO A 109 -2.12 -2.16 12.50
C PRO A 109 -3.61 -2.02 12.17
N ALA A 110 -4.34 -3.15 12.15
CA ALA A 110 -5.79 -3.17 11.93
C ALA A 110 -6.55 -2.35 12.98
N SER A 111 -6.07 -2.34 14.22
CA SER A 111 -6.60 -1.52 15.31
C SER A 111 -5.47 -1.05 16.24
N ALA A 112 -5.74 0.02 17.00
CA ALA A 112 -4.77 0.59 17.93
C ALA A 112 -4.35 -0.37 19.06
N ASP A 113 -5.15 -1.40 19.34
CA ASP A 113 -4.87 -2.40 20.38
C ASP A 113 -4.07 -3.61 19.84
N GLN A 114 -3.90 -3.71 18.52
CA GLN A 114 -3.23 -4.83 17.85
C GLN A 114 -1.83 -4.47 17.34
N THR A 115 -1.00 -3.92 18.23
CA THR A 115 0.36 -3.45 17.87
C THR A 115 1.43 -4.53 17.99
N GLY A 116 1.07 -5.78 18.27
CA GLY A 116 2.04 -6.88 18.36
C GLY A 116 2.73 -7.14 17.03
N MET A 117 4.06 -7.12 17.02
CA MET A 117 4.89 -7.52 15.88
C MET A 117 5.35 -8.95 16.07
N THR A 118 4.84 -9.87 15.26
CA THR A 118 5.22 -11.28 15.32
C THR A 118 6.35 -11.55 14.36
N VAL A 119 7.44 -12.10 14.87
CA VAL A 119 8.60 -12.54 14.10
C VAL A 119 8.61 -14.07 14.09
N ALA A 120 8.59 -14.67 12.90
CA ALA A 120 8.67 -16.10 12.70
C ALA A 120 9.97 -16.45 11.97
N THR A 121 10.71 -17.39 12.51
CA THR A 121 12.01 -17.87 12.03
C THR A 121 12.00 -19.39 12.06
N THR A 122 13.03 -20.04 11.53
CA THR A 122 13.10 -21.51 11.58
C THR A 122 13.11 -22.07 13.01
N SER A 123 13.66 -21.34 13.99
CA SER A 123 13.85 -21.81 15.36
C SER A 123 12.89 -21.21 16.39
N ALA A 124 12.18 -20.14 16.03
CA ALA A 124 11.30 -19.44 16.96
C ALA A 124 10.19 -18.66 16.23
N THR A 125 9.02 -18.62 16.87
CA THR A 125 7.95 -17.68 16.54
C THR A 125 7.63 -16.89 17.80
N ARG A 126 7.83 -15.57 17.77
CA ARG A 126 7.63 -14.71 18.94
C ARG A 126 6.98 -13.39 18.58
N THR A 127 5.95 -13.02 19.33
CA THR A 127 5.35 -11.68 19.26
C THR A 127 6.05 -10.75 20.24
N VAL A 128 6.51 -9.61 19.74
CA VAL A 128 7.13 -8.56 20.54
C VAL A 128 6.22 -7.32 20.57
N PRO A 129 6.16 -6.60 21.70
CA PRO A 129 5.40 -5.37 21.77
C PRO A 129 6.01 -4.33 20.82
N ALA A 130 5.17 -3.67 20.04
CA ALA A 130 5.57 -2.53 19.23
C ALA A 130 4.68 -1.33 19.54
N ALA A 131 5.23 -0.13 19.38
CA ALA A 131 4.49 1.11 19.46
C ALA A 131 4.19 1.62 18.05
N VAL A 132 2.98 2.16 17.86
CA VAL A 132 2.64 2.86 16.62
C VAL A 132 3.30 4.23 16.64
N GLN A 133 4.10 4.51 15.62
CA GLN A 133 4.62 5.84 15.34
C GLN A 133 3.80 6.44 14.20
N THR A 134 3.00 7.43 14.54
CA THR A 134 2.16 8.16 13.59
C THR A 134 2.99 9.20 12.83
N GLY A 135 2.54 9.56 11.62
CA GLY A 135 3.23 10.50 10.75
C GLY A 135 2.74 10.36 9.31
N GLN A 136 3.43 11.01 8.37
CA GLN A 136 3.11 10.90 6.94
C GLN A 136 3.25 9.45 6.43
N MET A 137 4.18 8.68 7.02
CA MET A 137 4.33 7.25 6.80
C MET A 137 4.22 6.55 8.16
N PRO A 138 3.06 5.94 8.50
CA PRO A 138 2.90 5.27 9.78
C PRO A 138 3.80 4.02 9.85
N GLN A 139 4.34 3.75 11.04
CA GLN A 139 5.17 2.58 11.29
C GLN A 139 4.86 1.99 12.67
N LEU A 140 5.11 0.69 12.83
CA LEU A 140 5.22 0.05 14.14
C LEU A 140 6.69 -0.15 14.49
N VAL A 141 7.05 0.12 15.74
CA VAL A 141 8.44 -0.02 16.20
C VAL A 141 8.51 -0.87 17.46
N ALA A 142 9.21 -2.00 17.36
CA ALA A 142 9.59 -2.81 18.51
C ALA A 142 11.02 -2.49 18.94
N SER A 143 11.31 -2.63 20.24
CA SER A 143 12.64 -2.44 20.81
C SER A 143 13.09 -3.73 21.48
N LEU A 144 14.30 -4.18 21.15
CA LEU A 144 14.92 -5.38 21.68
C LEU A 144 16.28 -5.01 22.30
N SER A 145 16.63 -5.68 23.40
CA SER A 145 17.99 -5.61 23.93
C SER A 145 18.97 -6.27 22.95
N PRO A 146 20.24 -5.81 22.83
CA PRO A 146 21.19 -6.38 21.88
C PRO A 146 21.50 -7.88 22.09
N GLY A 147 21.30 -8.40 23.31
CA GLY A 147 21.46 -9.81 23.64
C GLY A 147 20.18 -10.65 23.52
N ASP A 148 19.10 -10.11 22.94
CA ASP A 148 17.84 -10.83 22.80
C ASP A 148 17.98 -11.97 21.79
N SER A 149 17.71 -13.21 22.22
CA SER A 149 17.74 -14.43 21.40
C SER A 149 16.92 -14.36 20.08
N LEU A 150 15.91 -13.49 19.98
CA LEU A 150 15.17 -13.32 18.72
C LEU A 150 16.02 -12.71 17.62
N ILE A 151 17.01 -11.88 17.97
CA ILE A 151 17.97 -11.30 17.02
C ILE A 151 18.76 -12.43 16.37
N ASP A 152 19.27 -13.36 17.18
CA ASP A 152 20.02 -14.52 16.69
C ASP A 152 19.14 -15.46 15.87
N ALA A 153 17.89 -15.67 16.30
CA ALA A 153 16.92 -16.48 15.54
C ALA A 153 16.65 -15.89 14.15
N MET A 154 16.59 -14.56 14.00
CA MET A 154 16.45 -13.91 12.69
C MET A 154 17.71 -14.09 11.83
N VAL A 155 18.89 -13.86 12.41
CA VAL A 155 20.19 -13.96 11.73
C VAL A 155 20.46 -15.38 11.22
N PHE A 156 20.11 -16.40 12.01
CA PHE A 156 20.37 -17.81 11.68
C PHE A 156 19.17 -18.54 11.07
N SER A 157 18.08 -17.84 10.74
CA SER A 157 16.93 -18.45 10.08
C SER A 157 17.34 -19.03 8.72
N ARG A 158 16.80 -20.18 8.32
CA ARG A 158 17.17 -20.86 7.07
C ARG A 158 16.46 -20.21 5.88
N GLY A 159 17.21 -19.50 5.05
CA GLY A 159 16.73 -18.88 3.81
C GLY A 159 16.00 -17.56 4.05
N HIS A 160 14.92 -17.60 4.82
CA HIS A 160 14.07 -16.45 5.11
C HIS A 160 13.51 -16.47 6.53
N PHE A 161 12.93 -15.35 6.94
CA PHE A 161 12.13 -15.20 8.15
C PHE A 161 10.95 -14.27 7.82
N ALA A 162 9.93 -14.28 8.67
CA ALA A 162 8.73 -13.50 8.45
C ALA A 162 8.43 -12.52 9.59
N VAL A 163 7.84 -11.39 9.22
CA VAL A 163 7.35 -10.37 10.15
C VAL A 163 5.89 -10.08 9.82
N GLY A 164 5.02 -10.37 10.78
CA GLY A 164 3.57 -10.17 10.69
C GLY A 164 3.08 -9.17 11.73
N VAL A 165 2.13 -8.33 11.32
CA VAL A 165 1.35 -7.45 12.19
C VAL A 165 -0.09 -7.57 11.73
N SER A 166 -1.04 -7.63 12.66
CA SER A 166 -2.47 -7.72 12.33
C SER A 166 -2.89 -6.55 11.43
N GLY A 167 -3.53 -6.86 10.29
CA GLY A 167 -3.96 -5.86 9.31
C GLY A 167 -2.91 -5.44 8.28
N LEU A 168 -1.68 -5.93 8.39
CA LEU A 168 -0.63 -5.68 7.39
C LEU A 168 -0.30 -6.95 6.59
N PRO A 169 0.09 -6.82 5.31
CA PRO A 169 0.61 -7.94 4.55
C PRO A 169 1.81 -8.58 5.25
N LEU A 170 1.88 -9.91 5.28
CA LEU A 170 3.03 -10.63 5.82
C LEU A 170 4.29 -10.25 5.03
N LEU A 171 5.36 -9.85 5.72
CA LEU A 171 6.67 -9.75 5.07
C LEU A 171 7.41 -11.05 5.28
N VAL A 172 7.93 -11.60 4.20
CA VAL A 172 8.86 -12.72 4.21
C VAL A 172 10.13 -12.24 3.56
N MET A 173 11.21 -12.19 4.34
CA MET A 173 12.45 -11.52 3.97
C MET A 173 13.60 -12.51 4.06
N PRO A 174 14.59 -12.42 3.17
CA PRO A 174 15.74 -13.31 3.25
C PRO A 174 16.58 -12.99 4.49
N SER A 175 17.13 -14.02 5.15
CA SER A 175 18.04 -13.89 6.30
C SER A 175 19.48 -13.57 5.86
N TRP A 176 19.67 -12.44 5.16
CA TRP A 176 20.95 -12.04 4.58
C TRP A 176 21.89 -11.30 5.55
N GLY A 177 23.13 -11.08 5.09
CA GLY A 177 24.25 -10.58 5.90
C GLY A 177 24.05 -9.18 6.49
N GLU A 178 23.19 -8.34 5.92
CA GLU A 178 22.91 -6.99 6.44
C GLU A 178 22.27 -7.03 7.83
N VAL A 179 21.35 -7.98 8.06
CA VAL A 179 20.71 -8.21 9.36
C VAL A 179 21.75 -8.65 10.39
N ALA A 180 22.63 -9.59 10.00
CA ALA A 180 23.73 -10.05 10.83
C ALA A 180 24.71 -8.92 11.15
N ARG A 181 24.97 -8.02 10.18
CA ARG A 181 25.86 -6.88 10.37
C ARG A 181 25.33 -5.91 11.41
N VAL A 182 24.04 -5.54 11.34
CA VAL A 182 23.41 -4.67 12.34
C VAL A 182 23.44 -5.32 13.73
N ALA A 183 23.18 -6.62 13.83
CA ALA A 183 23.27 -7.35 15.08
C ALA A 183 24.68 -7.30 15.68
N GLN A 184 25.71 -7.47 14.84
CA GLN A 184 27.11 -7.39 15.26
C GLN A 184 27.51 -5.99 15.72
N ASP A 185 27.07 -4.93 15.03
CA ASP A 185 27.40 -3.55 15.43
C ASP A 185 26.79 -3.14 16.79
N CYS A 186 25.81 -3.91 17.30
CA CYS A 186 25.10 -3.63 18.54
C CYS A 186 25.57 -4.44 19.76
N ARG A 187 26.45 -5.43 19.53
CA ARG A 187 27.05 -6.25 20.59
C ARG A 187 28.22 -5.52 21.21
#